data_AF-A0A7C7CSQ2-F1
#
_entry.id   AF-A0A7C7CSQ2-F1
#
_cell.length_a   1.000
_cell.length_b   1.000
_cell.length_c   1.000
_cell.angle_alpha   90.00
_cell.angle_beta   90.00
_cell.angle_gamma   90.00
#
_symmetry.space_group_name_H-M   'P 1'
#
loop_
_entity.id
_entity.type
_entity.pdbx_description
1 polymer ?
#
loop_
_entity_poly.entity_id
_entity_poly.type
_entity_poly.pdbx_seq_one_letter_code
_entity_poly.pdbx_strand_id
1 'polypeptide(L)'
;MESYPQSVERLISEFAKFPGIGKKTAQRMAFHVLMSNNEHSAHLAQAVMDVKTKILLCSSCGGITEDDPCHICSDPKRDKNLICIVEDPADIYAFERMGIFRGLYHVLGGVISPLDGIGPD
;
A
#
# COMPACT_ATOMS: atom_id res chain seq x y z
N MET A 1 20.09 -1.76 30.80
CA MET A 1 18.75 -1.14 30.72
C MET A 1 18.97 0.34 30.61
N GLU A 2 18.77 0.97 29.47
CA GLU A 2 18.60 0.48 28.10
C GLU A 2 19.49 1.45 27.29
N SER A 3 19.98 1.12 26.13
CA SER A 3 19.18 1.03 24.93
C SER A 3 20.13 1.46 23.83
N TYR A 4 19.84 1.08 22.61
CA TYR A 4 20.54 1.64 21.47
C TYR A 4 20.51 3.18 21.50
N PRO A 5 21.44 3.87 20.80
CA PRO A 5 21.33 5.32 20.62
C PRO A 5 19.90 5.69 20.21
N GLN A 6 19.39 6.81 20.72
CA GLN A 6 17.98 7.21 20.57
C GLN A 6 17.47 7.13 19.12
N SER A 7 18.33 7.44 18.15
CA SER A 7 18.03 7.33 16.71
C SER A 7 17.71 5.90 16.27
N VAL A 8 18.46 4.91 16.76
CA VAL A 8 18.26 3.47 16.46
C VAL A 8 17.01 2.97 17.17
N GLU A 9 16.82 3.31 18.43
CA GLU A 9 15.63 2.91 19.21
C GLU A 9 14.34 3.43 18.57
N ARG A 10 14.34 4.68 18.08
CA ARG A 10 13.22 5.24 17.32
C ARG A 10 12.93 4.42 16.07
N LEU A 11 13.96 4.07 15.28
CA LEU A 11 13.77 3.28 14.05
C LEU A 11 13.23 1.87 14.34
N ILE A 12 13.73 1.21 15.39
CA ILE A 12 13.20 -0.08 15.85
C ILE A 12 11.72 0.04 16.22
N SER A 13 11.36 1.10 16.94
CA SER A 13 9.99 1.33 17.37
C SER A 13 9.04 1.57 16.19
N GLU A 14 9.48 2.32 15.17
CA GLU A 14 8.67 2.52 13.95
C GLU A 14 8.50 1.21 13.16
N PHE A 15 9.56 0.42 12.97
CA PHE A 15 9.43 -0.87 12.28
C PHE A 15 8.56 -1.88 13.04
N ALA A 16 8.57 -1.85 14.38
CA ALA A 16 7.74 -2.75 15.19
C ALA A 16 6.23 -2.43 15.14
N LYS A 17 5.82 -1.28 14.58
CA LYS A 17 4.40 -0.96 14.36
C LYS A 17 3.81 -1.66 13.13
N PHE A 18 4.64 -2.19 12.24
CA PHE A 18 4.17 -2.87 11.05
C PHE A 18 3.50 -4.21 11.42
N PRO A 19 2.35 -4.55 10.81
CA PRO A 19 1.69 -5.82 11.08
C PRO A 19 2.63 -6.99 10.76
N GLY A 20 2.74 -7.94 11.69
CA GLY A 20 3.63 -9.11 11.54
C GLY A 20 5.11 -8.87 11.90
N ILE A 21 5.51 -7.65 12.31
CA ILE A 21 6.90 -7.34 12.67
C ILE A 21 7.05 -7.18 14.18
N GLY A 22 7.62 -8.18 14.86
CA GLY A 22 7.97 -8.09 16.29
C GLY A 22 9.30 -7.35 16.56
N LYS A 23 9.54 -6.95 17.82
CA LYS A 23 10.74 -6.18 18.28
C LYS A 23 12.07 -6.76 17.76
N LYS A 24 12.23 -8.10 17.77
CA LYS A 24 13.45 -8.78 17.28
C LYS A 24 13.66 -8.63 15.78
N THR A 25 12.59 -8.68 14.98
CA THR A 25 12.68 -8.46 13.53
C THR A 25 12.92 -7.00 13.21
N ALA A 26 12.20 -6.09 13.87
CA ALA A 26 12.40 -4.65 13.74
C ALA A 26 13.85 -4.23 14.08
N GLN A 27 14.44 -4.83 15.13
CA GLN A 27 15.85 -4.64 15.45
C GLN A 27 16.77 -5.04 14.30
N ARG A 28 16.59 -6.25 13.72
CA ARG A 28 17.41 -6.68 12.58
C ARG A 28 17.31 -5.71 11.40
N MET A 29 16.10 -5.20 11.11
CA MET A 29 15.89 -4.23 10.04
C MET A 29 16.59 -2.89 10.32
N ALA A 30 16.47 -2.37 11.55
CA ALA A 30 17.14 -1.12 11.93
C ALA A 30 18.67 -1.23 11.85
N PHE A 31 19.23 -2.37 12.25
CA PHE A 31 20.67 -2.63 12.11
C PHE A 31 21.10 -2.79 10.65
N HIS A 32 20.25 -3.34 9.79
CA HIS A 32 20.53 -3.38 8.36
C HIS A 32 20.62 -1.96 7.79
N VAL A 33 19.68 -1.06 8.11
CA VAL A 33 19.72 0.35 7.68
C VAL A 33 20.97 1.07 8.21
N LEU A 34 21.36 0.80 9.46
CA LEU A 34 22.56 1.38 10.07
C LEU A 34 23.87 0.97 9.35
N MET A 35 23.94 -0.27 8.86
CA MET A 35 25.12 -0.82 8.18
C MET A 35 25.13 -0.54 6.67
N SER A 36 24.00 -0.12 6.10
CA SER A 36 23.87 0.26 4.70
C SER A 36 24.51 1.61 4.41
N ASN A 37 24.81 1.88 3.14
CA ASN A 37 25.31 3.20 2.73
C ASN A 37 24.20 4.27 2.82
N ASN A 38 24.61 5.54 2.89
CA ASN A 38 23.68 6.66 3.05
C ASN A 38 22.66 6.76 1.90
N GLU A 39 23.07 6.42 0.67
CA GLU A 39 22.22 6.46 -0.51
C GLU A 39 21.05 5.47 -0.42
N HIS A 40 21.32 4.23 -0.02
CA HIS A 40 20.31 3.21 0.19
C HIS A 40 19.30 3.61 1.27
N SER A 41 19.79 4.13 2.39
CA SER A 41 18.95 4.61 3.49
C SER A 41 18.09 5.82 3.08
N ALA A 42 18.64 6.72 2.27
CA ALA A 42 17.90 7.85 1.71
C ALA A 42 16.81 7.39 0.73
N HIS A 43 17.12 6.43 -0.15
CA HIS A 43 16.15 5.87 -1.09
C HIS A 43 15.00 5.16 -0.37
N LEU A 44 15.28 4.40 0.70
CA LEU A 44 14.23 3.77 1.50
C LEU A 44 13.31 4.82 2.15
N ALA A 45 13.90 5.86 2.76
CA ALA A 45 13.12 6.94 3.36
C ALA A 45 12.24 7.65 2.32
N GLN A 46 12.79 7.93 1.13
CA GLN A 46 12.04 8.56 0.04
C GLN A 46 10.92 7.66 -0.47
N ALA A 47 11.15 6.35 -0.65
CA ALA A 47 10.11 5.42 -1.09
C ALA A 47 8.92 5.38 -0.12
N VAL A 48 9.18 5.42 1.19
CA VAL A 48 8.13 5.51 2.21
C VAL A 48 7.33 6.82 2.08
N MET A 49 8.03 7.94 1.84
CA MET A 49 7.39 9.25 1.67
C MET A 49 6.60 9.37 0.37
N ASP A 50 7.09 8.79 -0.72
CA ASP A 50 6.44 8.80 -2.02
C ASP A 50 5.08 8.10 -1.96
N VAL A 51 4.99 6.93 -1.29
CA VAL A 51 3.71 6.23 -1.09
C VAL A 51 2.70 7.11 -0.34
N LYS A 52 3.14 7.99 0.56
CA LYS A 52 2.23 8.88 1.30
C LYS A 52 1.89 10.18 0.59
N THR A 53 2.72 10.64 -0.32
CA THR A 53 2.58 11.97 -0.95
C THR A 53 2.12 11.92 -2.40
N LYS A 54 2.41 10.83 -3.12
CA LYS A 54 2.11 10.68 -4.54
C LYS A 54 0.90 9.78 -4.82
N ILE A 55 0.67 8.78 -3.96
CA ILE A 55 -0.45 7.85 -4.15
C ILE A 55 -1.76 8.54 -3.76
N LEU A 56 -2.73 8.43 -4.66
CA LEU A 56 -4.10 8.87 -4.50
C LEU A 56 -5.06 7.74 -4.93
N LEU A 57 -6.35 7.92 -4.62
CA LEU A 57 -7.41 7.04 -5.09
C LEU A 57 -8.00 7.60 -6.38
N CYS A 58 -8.11 6.75 -7.40
CA CYS A 58 -8.69 7.14 -8.68
C CYS A 58 -10.16 7.56 -8.49
N SER A 59 -10.53 8.71 -9.03
CA SER A 59 -11.90 9.24 -8.94
C SER A 59 -12.95 8.38 -9.67
N SER A 60 -12.53 7.54 -10.61
CA SER A 60 -13.44 6.67 -11.39
C SER A 60 -13.68 5.30 -10.75
N CYS A 61 -12.65 4.68 -10.16
CA CYS A 61 -12.70 3.29 -9.72
C CYS A 61 -12.30 3.05 -8.26
N GLY A 62 -11.75 4.05 -7.56
CA GLY A 62 -11.26 3.88 -6.18
C GLY A 62 -9.95 3.10 -6.05
N GLY A 63 -9.32 2.67 -7.16
CA GLY A 63 -8.00 2.02 -7.14
C GLY A 63 -6.87 2.99 -6.79
N ILE A 64 -5.76 2.49 -6.25
CA ILE A 64 -4.56 3.32 -5.99
C ILE A 64 -3.83 3.65 -7.29
N THR A 65 -3.38 4.90 -7.42
CA THR A 65 -2.72 5.42 -8.62
C THR A 65 -1.87 6.65 -8.27
N GLU A 66 -0.97 7.05 -9.16
CA GLU A 66 -0.29 8.36 -9.10
C GLU A 66 -0.94 9.37 -10.07
N ASP A 67 -1.67 8.88 -11.08
CA ASP A 67 -2.39 9.67 -12.07
C ASP A 67 -3.90 9.44 -11.96
N ASP A 68 -4.69 10.52 -12.04
CA ASP A 68 -6.16 10.44 -12.06
C ASP A 68 -6.73 10.96 -13.39
N PRO A 69 -7.49 10.15 -14.17
CA PRO A 69 -7.86 8.75 -13.92
C PRO A 69 -6.70 7.77 -14.06
N CYS A 70 -6.77 6.63 -13.35
CA CYS A 70 -5.72 5.62 -13.40
C CYS A 70 -5.53 5.02 -14.81
N HIS A 71 -4.38 4.37 -15.04
CA HIS A 71 -4.03 3.77 -16.32
C HIS A 71 -5.04 2.71 -16.81
N ILE A 72 -5.75 2.02 -15.91
CA ILE A 72 -6.78 1.03 -16.29
C ILE A 72 -8.03 1.74 -16.80
N CYS A 73 -8.50 2.78 -16.10
CA CYS A 73 -9.69 3.54 -16.48
C CYS A 73 -9.50 4.34 -17.77
N SER A 74 -8.28 4.78 -18.04
CA SER A 74 -7.93 5.54 -19.25
C SER A 74 -7.57 4.66 -20.46
N ASP A 75 -7.36 3.36 -20.28
CA ASP A 75 -6.98 2.46 -21.37
C ASP A 75 -8.15 2.22 -22.36
N PRO A 76 -8.04 2.67 -23.62
CA PRO A 76 -9.10 2.50 -24.62
C PRO A 76 -9.30 1.04 -25.07
N LYS A 77 -8.39 0.13 -24.72
CA LYS A 77 -8.49 -1.30 -25.06
C LYS A 77 -9.38 -2.08 -24.08
N ARG A 78 -9.81 -1.45 -22.98
CA ARG A 78 -10.67 -2.06 -21.96
C ARG A 78 -12.13 -2.03 -22.36
N ASP A 79 -12.86 -3.07 -21.98
CA ASP A 79 -14.31 -3.13 -22.16
C ASP A 79 -15.01 -2.33 -21.06
N LYS A 80 -15.63 -1.20 -21.44
CA LYS A 80 -16.32 -0.29 -20.52
C LYS A 80 -17.69 -0.81 -20.06
N ASN A 81 -18.19 -1.90 -20.65
CA ASN A 81 -19.46 -2.50 -20.25
C ASN A 81 -19.31 -3.58 -19.18
N LEU A 82 -18.06 -3.93 -18.82
CA LEU A 82 -17.76 -4.94 -17.80
C LEU A 82 -17.03 -4.30 -16.63
N ILE A 83 -17.60 -4.45 -15.43
CA ILE A 83 -17.02 -3.95 -14.18
C ILE A 83 -16.82 -5.12 -13.22
N CYS A 84 -15.60 -5.29 -12.73
CA CYS A 84 -15.27 -6.20 -11.64
C CYS A 84 -15.26 -5.41 -10.32
N ILE A 85 -16.17 -5.74 -9.42
CA ILE A 85 -16.24 -5.14 -8.08
C ILE A 85 -15.24 -5.86 -7.18
N VAL A 86 -14.41 -5.09 -6.48
CA VAL A 86 -13.43 -5.61 -5.52
C VAL A 86 -13.59 -4.92 -4.16
N GLU A 87 -13.15 -5.59 -3.10
CA GLU A 87 -13.21 -5.07 -1.74
C GLU A 87 -12.17 -3.97 -1.54
N ASP A 88 -10.91 -4.29 -1.81
CA ASP A 88 -9.76 -3.41 -1.59
C ASP A 88 -9.03 -3.04 -2.88
N PRO A 89 -8.34 -1.88 -2.92
CA PRO A 89 -7.52 -1.49 -4.08
C PRO A 89 -6.43 -2.52 -4.45
N ALA A 90 -5.94 -3.27 -3.46
CA ALA A 90 -4.90 -4.28 -3.65
C ALA A 90 -5.37 -5.45 -4.53
N ASP A 91 -6.66 -5.76 -4.50
CA ASP A 91 -7.24 -6.88 -5.26
C ASP A 91 -7.18 -6.64 -6.77
N ILE A 92 -7.26 -5.38 -7.21
CA ILE A 92 -7.08 -5.01 -8.62
C ILE A 92 -5.76 -5.56 -9.16
N TYR A 93 -4.67 -5.42 -8.39
CA TYR A 93 -3.35 -5.92 -8.80
C TYR A 93 -3.26 -7.44 -8.86
N ALA A 94 -4.02 -8.14 -8.02
CA ALA A 94 -4.10 -9.59 -8.07
C ALA A 94 -4.75 -10.05 -9.39
N PHE A 95 -5.84 -9.41 -9.81
CA PHE A 95 -6.49 -9.69 -11.09
C PHE A 95 -5.64 -9.29 -12.30
N GLU A 96 -5.05 -8.10 -12.28
CA GLU A 96 -4.21 -7.61 -13.38
C GLU A 96 -2.99 -8.49 -13.62
N ARG A 97 -2.36 -9.00 -12.55
CA ARG A 97 -1.24 -9.95 -12.66
C ARG A 97 -1.60 -11.25 -13.39
N MET A 98 -2.87 -11.66 -13.37
CA MET A 98 -3.32 -12.85 -14.10
C MET A 98 -3.55 -12.57 -15.59
N GLY A 99 -3.78 -11.31 -15.97
CA GLY A 99 -3.98 -10.90 -17.37
C GLY A 99 -5.24 -11.45 -18.05
N ILE A 100 -6.16 -12.03 -17.27
CA ILE A 100 -7.38 -12.69 -17.78
C ILE A 100 -8.57 -11.74 -17.92
N PHE A 101 -8.59 -10.64 -17.18
CA PHE A 101 -9.70 -9.71 -17.15
C PHE A 101 -9.37 -8.45 -17.95
N ARG A 102 -10.31 -8.01 -18.80
CA ARG A 102 -10.15 -6.84 -19.68
C ARG A 102 -11.22 -5.77 -19.49
N GLY A 103 -12.08 -5.92 -18.47
CA GLY A 103 -13.02 -4.87 -18.09
C GLY A 103 -12.37 -3.81 -17.19
N LEU A 104 -13.22 -2.98 -16.61
CA LEU A 104 -12.87 -1.99 -15.57
C LEU A 104 -13.09 -2.58 -14.17
N TYR A 105 -12.57 -1.89 -13.16
CA TYR A 105 -12.77 -2.25 -11.75
C TYR A 105 -13.54 -1.17 -11.01
N HIS A 106 -14.08 -1.53 -9.85
CA HIS A 106 -14.58 -0.58 -8.87
C HIS A 106 -14.30 -1.12 -7.46
N VAL A 107 -13.68 -0.30 -6.62
CA VAL A 107 -13.32 -0.62 -5.23
C VAL A 107 -14.43 -0.16 -4.29
N LEU A 108 -14.90 -1.07 -3.44
CA LEU A 108 -15.91 -0.75 -2.41
C LEU A 108 -15.32 -0.05 -1.19
N GLY A 109 -14.08 -0.36 -0.82
CA GLY A 109 -13.42 0.19 0.38
C GLY A 109 -13.72 -0.61 1.65
N GLY A 110 -14.03 -1.90 1.50
CA GLY A 110 -14.33 -2.82 2.59
C GLY A 110 -15.59 -3.64 2.35
N VAL A 111 -15.98 -4.39 3.39
CA VAL A 111 -17.18 -5.23 3.41
C VAL A 111 -18.18 -4.76 4.46
N ILE A 112 -19.46 -5.04 4.18
CA ILE A 112 -20.53 -4.86 5.16
C ILE A 112 -20.30 -5.85 6.31
N SER A 113 -20.13 -5.32 7.52
CA SER A 113 -19.98 -6.09 8.74
C SER A 113 -20.94 -5.57 9.81
N PRO A 114 -22.13 -6.17 9.95
CA PRO A 114 -23.09 -5.76 10.97
C PRO A 114 -22.56 -5.92 12.41
N LEU A 115 -21.64 -6.86 12.64
CA LEU A 115 -21.00 -7.08 13.93
C LEU A 115 -20.07 -5.93 14.31
N ASP A 116 -19.43 -5.30 13.33
CA ASP A 116 -18.54 -4.15 13.52
C ASP A 116 -19.27 -2.80 13.29
N GLY A 117 -20.58 -2.83 13.03
CA GLY A 117 -21.39 -1.64 12.78
C GLY A 117 -21.18 -0.99 11.40
N ILE A 118 -20.59 -1.71 10.44
CA ILE A 118 -20.32 -1.23 9.09
C ILE A 118 -21.52 -1.55 8.17
N GLY A 119 -22.19 -0.51 7.68
CA GLY A 119 -23.32 -0.59 6.76
C GLY A 119 -22.93 -0.30 5.29
N PRO A 120 -23.91 -0.25 4.38
CA PRO A 120 -23.70 0.02 2.95
C PRO A 120 -23.55 1.52 2.59
N ASP A 121 -23.68 2.42 3.57
CA ASP A 121 -23.63 3.89 3.40
C ASP A 121 -22.20 4.45 3.39
#